data_AF-A0A940RCW1-F1
#
_entry.id   AF-A0A940RCW1-F1
#
_cell.length_a   1.000
_cell.length_b   1.000
_cell.length_c   1.000
_cell.angle_alpha   90.00
_cell.angle_beta   90.00
_cell.angle_gamma   90.00
#
_symmetry.space_group_name_H-M   'P 1'
#
loop_
_entity.id
_entity.type
_entity.pdbx_description
1 polymer ?
#
loop_
_entity_poly.entity_id
_entity_poly.type
_entity_poly.pdbx_seq_one_letter_code
_entity_poly.pdbx_strand_id
1 'polypeptide(L)'
;MIRLKIILFLFGLMALYNSCCPFIKEESLGNNFYLSEYDNVDRRILYSEESCSNSGIEIVPMTVTEYADNSKWIIAKSSASRQTAESKYWIVDKDFKVKIIRDNDSTINIIKSHVFGPFDSANFVQLLLDKDIKLTLKKIEQD
;
A
#
# COMPACT_ATOMS: atom_id res chain seq x y z
N MET A 1 -40.93 1.52 -29.81
CA MET A 1 -40.34 0.31 -29.18
C MET A 1 -38.80 0.24 -29.31
N ILE A 2 -38.20 0.57 -30.46
CA ILE A 2 -36.73 0.60 -30.65
C ILE A 2 -36.01 1.64 -29.78
N ARG A 3 -36.61 2.83 -29.58
CA ARG A 3 -36.02 3.91 -28.76
C ARG A 3 -35.84 3.55 -27.28
N LEU A 4 -36.69 2.68 -26.71
CA LEU A 4 -36.60 2.27 -25.31
C LEU A 4 -35.47 1.26 -25.06
N LYS A 5 -35.17 0.40 -26.04
CA LYS A 5 -34.07 -0.57 -25.98
C LYS A 5 -32.70 0.13 -26.03
N ILE A 6 -32.57 1.21 -26.80
CA ILE A 6 -31.33 1.99 -26.91
C ILE A 6 -31.03 2.72 -25.59
N ILE A 7 -32.05 3.27 -24.93
CA ILE A 7 -31.89 3.96 -23.64
C ILE A 7 -31.46 2.98 -22.54
N LEU A 8 -32.04 1.77 -22.49
CA LEU A 8 -31.65 0.72 -21.55
C LEU A 8 -30.21 0.23 -21.77
N PHE A 9 -29.76 0.15 -23.01
CA PHE A 9 -28.38 -0.24 -23.34
C PHE A 9 -27.36 0.84 -22.94
N LEU A 10 -27.68 2.12 -23.16
CA LEU A 10 -26.85 3.25 -22.71
C LEU A 10 -26.79 3.38 -21.18
N PHE A 11 -27.88 3.09 -20.47
CA PHE A 11 -27.91 3.08 -19.01
C PHE A 11 -27.10 1.92 -18.41
N GLY A 12 -27.11 0.74 -19.07
CA GLY A 12 -26.28 -0.40 -18.69
C GLY A 12 -24.78 -0.15 -18.86
N LEU A 13 -24.38 0.63 -19.87
CA LEU A 13 -22.97 1.02 -20.08
C LEU A 13 -22.46 2.01 -19.02
N MET A 14 -23.31 2.90 -18.51
CA MET A 14 -22.92 3.84 -17.44
C MET A 14 -22.71 3.15 -16.08
N ALA A 15 -23.39 2.04 -15.82
CA ALA A 15 -23.23 1.31 -14.55
C ALA A 15 -21.84 0.66 -14.35
N LEU A 16 -21.07 0.50 -15.45
CA LEU A 16 -19.73 -0.09 -15.43
C LEU A 16 -18.61 0.91 -15.09
N TYR A 17 -18.90 2.21 -15.00
CA TYR A 17 -17.91 3.26 -14.69
C TYR A 17 -17.74 3.55 -13.20
N ASN A 18 -18.24 2.67 -12.31
CA ASN A 18 -18.04 2.80 -10.86
C ASN A 18 -16.67 2.29 -10.37
N SER A 19 -15.63 2.27 -11.22
CA SER A 19 -14.27 2.05 -10.69
C SER A 19 -13.78 3.34 -10.04
N CYS A 20 -13.63 3.30 -8.72
CA CYS A 20 -13.24 4.44 -7.88
C CYS A 20 -11.83 5.00 -8.21
N CYS A 21 -11.05 4.31 -9.05
CA CYS A 21 -9.70 4.64 -9.49
C CYS A 21 -9.48 4.29 -10.99
N PRO A 22 -9.62 5.21 -11.94
CA PRO A 22 -9.31 4.89 -13.34
C PRO A 22 -7.81 4.80 -13.65
N PHE A 23 -6.92 5.33 -12.78
CA PHE A 23 -5.49 5.47 -13.08
C PHE A 23 -4.53 4.95 -12.01
N ILE A 24 -5.03 4.46 -10.87
CA ILE A 24 -4.19 3.98 -9.75
C ILE A 24 -4.60 2.55 -9.45
N LYS A 25 -3.65 1.63 -9.50
CA LYS A 25 -3.85 0.25 -9.03
C LYS A 25 -3.51 0.24 -7.55
N GLU A 26 -4.51 0.02 -6.72
CA GLU A 26 -4.34 -0.08 -5.26
C GLU A 26 -4.79 -1.44 -4.76
N GLU A 27 -3.98 -2.03 -3.89
CA GLU A 27 -4.31 -3.24 -3.15
C GLU A 27 -4.42 -2.90 -1.66
N SER A 28 -5.55 -3.25 -1.06
CA SER A 28 -5.72 -3.08 0.38
C SER A 28 -4.92 -4.15 1.13
N LEU A 29 -4.05 -3.69 2.03
CA LEU A 29 -3.31 -4.52 2.98
C LEU A 29 -4.03 -4.59 4.33
N GLY A 30 -5.26 -4.07 4.42
CA GLY A 30 -6.04 -3.97 5.66
C GLY A 30 -5.56 -2.88 6.63
N ASN A 31 -6.40 -2.56 7.64
CA ASN A 31 -6.13 -1.51 8.64
C ASN A 31 -5.68 -0.17 8.02
N ASN A 32 -6.36 0.28 6.96
CA ASN A 32 -6.07 1.53 6.26
C ASN A 32 -4.71 1.59 5.55
N PHE A 33 -4.03 0.45 5.41
CA PHE A 33 -2.83 0.35 4.58
C PHE A 33 -3.15 -0.08 3.16
N TYR A 34 -2.46 0.55 2.21
CA TYR A 34 -2.63 0.28 0.78
C TYR A 34 -1.26 0.19 0.11
N LEU A 35 -1.07 -0.83 -0.72
CA LEU A 35 -0.02 -0.84 -1.73
C LEU A 35 -0.56 -0.09 -2.94
N SER A 36 0.04 1.05 -3.25
CA SER A 36 -0.40 1.95 -4.33
C SER A 36 0.65 1.98 -5.43
N GLU A 37 0.23 1.65 -6.66
CA GLU A 37 1.04 1.62 -7.87
C GLU A 37 0.74 2.85 -8.72
N TYR A 38 1.78 3.66 -8.97
CA TYR A 38 1.68 4.88 -9.78
C TYR A 38 1.97 4.62 -11.26
N ASP A 39 2.97 3.80 -11.58
CA ASP A 39 3.40 3.56 -12.97
C ASP A 39 3.99 2.16 -13.23
N ASN A 40 3.27 1.07 -12.95
CA ASN A 40 3.68 -0.35 -13.11
C ASN A 40 4.99 -0.77 -12.43
N VAL A 41 5.75 0.18 -11.92
CA VAL A 41 7.09 0.02 -11.36
C VAL A 41 7.15 0.73 -10.02
N ASP A 42 6.76 1.99 -9.96
CA ASP A 42 6.83 2.74 -8.71
C ASP A 42 5.60 2.42 -7.86
N ARG A 43 5.88 1.66 -6.80
CA ARG A 43 4.92 1.25 -5.79
C ARG A 43 5.36 1.76 -4.43
N ARG A 44 4.40 2.14 -3.60
CA ARG A 44 4.61 2.59 -2.22
C ARG A 44 3.54 2.00 -1.31
N ILE A 45 3.84 1.92 -0.02
CA ILE A 45 2.83 1.60 1.00
C ILE A 45 2.40 2.91 1.65
N LEU A 46 1.09 3.15 1.62
CA LEU A 46 0.44 4.33 2.18
C LEU A 46 -0.48 3.94 3.33
N TYR A 47 -0.70 4.87 4.25
CA TYR A 47 -1.80 4.83 5.21
C TYR A 47 -2.87 5.87 4.82
N SER A 48 -4.10 5.44 4.59
CA SER A 48 -5.24 6.29 4.23
C SER A 48 -6.58 5.75 4.73
N GLU A 49 -7.51 6.62 5.11
CA GLU A 49 -8.89 6.23 5.48
C GLU A 49 -9.75 5.88 4.26
N GLU A 50 -9.37 6.36 3.07
CA GLU A 50 -10.08 6.14 1.83
C GLU A 50 -9.18 5.41 0.84
N SER A 51 -9.72 4.39 0.18
CA SER A 51 -9.09 3.84 -1.03
C SER A 51 -9.11 4.91 -2.14
N CYS A 52 -8.21 4.80 -3.11
CA CYS A 52 -8.13 5.69 -4.26
C CYS A 52 -7.75 7.13 -3.96
N SER A 53 -7.30 7.38 -2.74
CA SER A 53 -6.81 8.69 -2.37
C SER A 53 -5.34 8.79 -2.77
N ASN A 54 -5.04 9.58 -3.81
CA ASN A 54 -3.67 10.09 -4.05
C ASN A 54 -3.09 10.84 -2.83
N SER A 55 -3.91 11.07 -1.80
CA SER A 55 -3.58 11.65 -0.51
C SER A 55 -3.53 10.56 0.58
N GLY A 56 -2.34 10.13 0.98
CA GLY A 56 -2.13 9.26 2.13
C GLY A 56 -0.77 9.57 2.78
N ILE A 57 -0.57 9.09 3.99
CA ILE A 57 0.73 9.22 4.65
C ILE A 57 1.63 8.12 4.08
N GLU A 58 2.75 8.50 3.48
CA GLU A 58 3.73 7.54 2.98
C GLU A 58 4.40 6.81 4.15
N ILE A 59 4.33 5.48 4.11
CA ILE A 59 4.81 4.57 5.15
C ILE A 59 6.08 3.88 4.70
N VAL A 60 6.04 3.27 3.53
CA VAL A 60 7.21 2.71 2.87
C VAL A 60 7.41 3.47 1.57
N PRO A 61 8.54 4.18 1.43
CA PRO A 61 8.81 4.97 0.23
C PRO A 61 9.02 4.07 -0.98
N MET A 62 8.78 4.65 -2.15
CA MET A 62 9.09 4.02 -3.43
C MET A 62 10.59 3.68 -3.54
N THR A 63 10.99 2.62 -4.23
CA THR A 63 10.17 1.67 -4.99
C THR A 63 10.00 0.36 -4.22
N VAL A 64 8.78 0.00 -3.81
CA VAL A 64 8.50 -1.30 -3.15
C VAL A 64 8.55 -2.42 -4.18
N THR A 65 9.44 -3.39 -3.97
CA THR A 65 9.73 -4.48 -4.91
C THR A 65 9.23 -5.84 -4.43
N GLU A 66 9.15 -6.01 -3.12
CA GLU A 66 8.63 -7.22 -2.47
C GLU A 66 7.87 -6.82 -1.21
N TYR A 67 6.77 -7.51 -0.91
CA TYR A 67 6.03 -7.34 0.34
C TYR A 67 5.32 -8.63 0.74
N ALA A 68 4.87 -8.66 1.99
CA ALA A 68 3.86 -9.59 2.48
C ALA A 68 3.16 -8.99 3.68
N ASP A 69 1.91 -9.35 3.90
CA ASP A 69 1.15 -8.90 5.06
C ASP A 69 0.32 -10.01 5.69
N ASN A 70 -0.15 -9.74 6.91
CA ASN A 70 -1.22 -10.47 7.57
C ASN A 70 -2.05 -9.50 8.43
N SER A 71 -2.89 -9.99 9.33
CA SER A 71 -3.73 -9.15 10.19
C SER A 71 -2.95 -8.20 11.11
N LYS A 72 -1.69 -8.52 11.45
CA LYS A 72 -0.88 -7.77 12.42
C LYS A 72 0.32 -7.04 11.80
N TRP A 73 0.92 -7.59 10.74
CA TRP A 73 2.19 -7.10 10.22
C TRP A 73 2.14 -6.85 8.72
N ILE A 74 2.91 -5.87 8.27
CA ILE A 74 3.37 -5.74 6.89
C ILE A 74 4.88 -5.82 6.90
N ILE A 75 5.47 -6.58 5.98
CA ILE A 75 6.90 -6.55 5.71
C ILE A 75 7.10 -6.10 4.27
N ALA A 76 8.11 -5.27 4.03
CA ALA A 76 8.37 -4.73 2.71
C ALA A 76 9.85 -4.58 2.43
N LYS A 77 10.19 -4.69 1.15
CA LYS A 77 11.50 -4.38 0.60
C LYS A 77 11.35 -3.28 -0.43
N SER A 78 12.08 -2.18 -0.24
CA SER A 78 12.15 -1.09 -1.22
C SER A 78 13.56 -0.93 -1.78
N SER A 79 13.66 -0.33 -2.96
CA SER A 79 14.93 0.11 -3.56
C SER A 79 14.95 1.63 -3.68
N ALA A 80 16.14 2.23 -3.61
CA ALA A 80 16.30 3.68 -3.77
C ALA A 80 15.90 4.19 -5.17
N SER A 81 15.95 3.31 -6.17
CA SER A 81 15.51 3.55 -7.53
C SER A 81 15.37 2.23 -8.30
N ARG A 82 14.91 2.32 -9.55
CA ARG A 82 14.86 1.21 -10.51
C ARG A 82 16.25 0.65 -10.87
N GLN A 83 17.32 1.43 -10.69
CA GLN A 83 18.66 1.13 -11.21
C GLN A 83 19.65 0.73 -10.11
N THR A 84 19.27 0.92 -8.85
CA THR A 84 20.13 0.67 -7.69
C THR A 84 19.83 -0.70 -7.07
N ALA A 85 20.87 -1.51 -6.88
CA ALA A 85 20.76 -2.80 -6.20
C ALA A 85 20.57 -2.68 -4.67
N GLU A 86 20.74 -1.48 -4.10
CA GLU A 86 20.59 -1.27 -2.66
C GLU A 86 19.13 -1.41 -2.25
N SER A 87 18.87 -2.46 -1.47
CA SER A 87 17.55 -2.75 -0.91
C SER A 87 17.48 -2.33 0.55
N LYS A 88 16.35 -1.73 0.92
CA LYS A 88 15.98 -1.40 2.30
C LYS A 88 14.77 -2.21 2.70
N TYR A 89 14.73 -2.59 3.98
CA TYR A 89 13.69 -3.44 4.52
C TYR A 89 12.90 -2.73 5.60
N TRP A 90 11.61 -3.04 5.68
CA TRP A 90 10.64 -2.36 6.53
C TRP A 90 9.73 -3.39 7.20
N ILE A 91 9.33 -3.10 8.44
CA ILE A 91 8.31 -3.83 9.20
C ILE A 91 7.30 -2.80 9.68
N VAL A 92 6.01 -3.04 9.48
CA VAL A 92 4.93 -2.16 9.95
C VAL A 92 4.02 -2.96 10.88
N ASP A 93 3.83 -2.46 12.09
CA ASP A 93 2.84 -2.96 13.04
C ASP A 93 1.47 -2.36 12.72
N LYS A 94 0.46 -3.21 12.51
CA LYS A 94 -0.91 -2.78 12.21
C LYS A 94 -1.75 -2.59 13.49
N ASP A 95 -1.21 -2.89 14.67
CA ASP A 95 -1.92 -2.84 15.95
C ASP A 95 -1.96 -1.42 16.53
N PHE A 96 -2.59 -0.52 15.78
CA PHE A 96 -2.95 0.81 16.26
C PHE A 96 -4.23 1.28 15.59
N LYS A 97 -4.92 2.23 16.24
CA LYS A 97 -6.10 2.88 15.69
C LYS A 97 -5.91 4.37 15.80
N VAL A 98 -5.94 5.05 14.67
CA VAL A 98 -5.86 6.50 14.60
C VAL A 98 -6.85 6.98 13.55
N LYS A 99 -7.51 8.10 13.86
CA LYS A 99 -8.29 8.82 12.86
C LYS A 99 -7.35 9.80 12.15
N ILE A 100 -7.34 9.79 10.83
CA ILE A 100 -6.54 10.73 10.05
C ILE A 100 -7.15 12.12 10.20
N ILE A 101 -6.40 13.00 10.87
CA ILE A 101 -6.64 14.44 10.83
C ILE A 101 -5.52 14.97 9.95
N ARG A 102 -5.86 15.40 8.72
CA ARG A 102 -4.88 15.95 7.77
C ARG A 102 -4.09 17.09 8.43
N ASP A 103 -2.79 17.15 8.16
CA ASP A 103 -1.85 18.15 8.66
C ASP A 103 -1.69 18.21 10.20
N ASN A 104 -2.02 17.11 10.89
CA ASN A 104 -1.72 16.97 12.32
C ASN A 104 -0.45 16.11 12.52
N ASP A 105 0.64 16.76 12.91
CA ASP A 105 1.91 16.11 13.24
C ASP A 105 1.75 14.98 14.26
N SER A 106 0.79 15.09 15.18
CA SER A 106 0.52 14.05 16.19
C SER A 106 0.03 12.75 15.55
N THR A 107 -0.86 12.83 14.56
CA THR A 107 -1.38 11.67 13.83
C THR A 107 -0.27 10.99 13.03
N ILE A 108 0.55 11.78 12.32
CA ILE A 108 1.68 11.27 11.53
C ILE A 108 2.68 10.57 12.45
N ASN A 109 3.00 11.15 13.61
CA ASN A 109 3.94 10.59 14.57
C ASN A 109 3.45 9.26 15.17
N ILE A 110 2.15 9.15 15.48
CA ILE A 110 1.56 7.89 15.94
C ILE A 110 1.75 6.83 14.87
N ILE A 111 1.35 7.10 13.62
CA ILE A 111 1.47 6.13 12.53
C ILE A 111 2.93 5.72 12.33
N LYS A 112 3.85 6.70 12.26
CA LYS A 112 5.28 6.43 12.06
C LYS A 112 5.94 5.70 13.23
N SER A 113 5.44 5.82 14.46
CA SER A 113 5.98 5.04 15.59
C SER A 113 5.73 3.53 15.48
N HIS A 114 4.83 3.11 14.60
CA HIS A 114 4.57 1.70 14.28
C HIS A 114 5.27 1.23 13.00
N VAL A 115 6.16 2.07 12.44
CA VAL A 115 6.94 1.77 11.23
C VAL A 115 8.40 1.61 11.62
N PHE A 116 8.94 0.41 11.41
CA PHE A 116 10.32 0.07 11.72
C PHE A 116 11.13 -0.05 10.43
N GLY A 117 12.13 0.80 10.28
CA GLY A 117 13.03 0.79 9.14
C GLY A 117 13.54 2.21 8.81
N PRO A 118 14.39 2.33 7.78
CA PRO A 118 14.87 1.25 6.91
C PRO A 118 15.95 0.38 7.57
N PHE A 119 15.93 -0.91 7.30
CA PHE A 119 16.97 -1.87 7.72
C PHE A 119 17.76 -2.43 6.54
N ASP A 120 18.93 -3.00 6.82
CA ASP A 120 19.58 -3.99 5.97
C ASP A 120 18.95 -5.40 6.16
N SER A 121 19.37 -6.35 5.33
CA SER A 121 18.84 -7.72 5.33
C SER A 121 19.08 -8.45 6.66
N ALA A 122 20.24 -8.28 7.29
CA ALA A 122 20.60 -9.00 8.50
C ALA A 122 19.76 -8.53 9.69
N ASN A 123 19.67 -7.20 9.86
CA ASN A 123 18.85 -6.57 10.90
C ASN A 123 17.35 -6.88 10.70
N PHE A 124 16.88 -6.89 9.46
CA PHE A 124 15.50 -7.26 9.14
C PHE A 124 15.19 -8.70 9.55
N VAL A 125 16.01 -9.67 9.16
CA VAL A 125 15.81 -11.09 9.53
C VAL A 125 15.83 -11.27 11.04
N GLN A 126 16.76 -10.62 11.75
CA GLN A 126 16.82 -10.69 13.21
C GLN A 126 15.53 -10.15 13.85
N LEU A 127 15.02 -9.01 13.38
CA LEU A 127 13.78 -8.43 13.89
C LEU A 127 12.54 -9.28 13.60
N LEU A 128 12.49 -9.98 12.45
CA LEU A 128 11.42 -10.94 12.18
C LEU A 128 11.42 -12.09 13.20
N LEU A 129 12.60 -12.60 13.55
CA LEU A 129 12.75 -13.66 14.56
C LEU A 129 12.36 -13.14 15.95
N ASP A 130 12.89 -11.99 16.36
CA ASP A 130 12.66 -11.39 17.68
C ASP A 130 11.17 -11.09 17.92
N LYS A 131 10.42 -10.75 16.87
CA LYS A 131 8.99 -10.43 16.92
C LYS A 131 8.06 -11.61 16.57
N ASP A 132 8.59 -12.82 16.34
CA ASP A 132 7.87 -14.02 15.86
C ASP A 132 7.02 -13.74 14.60
N ILE A 133 7.56 -12.99 13.64
CA ILE A 133 6.88 -12.64 12.39
C ILE A 133 7.13 -13.73 11.35
N LYS A 134 6.09 -14.52 11.06
CA LYS A 134 6.12 -15.64 10.10
C LYS A 134 5.67 -15.23 8.70
N LEU A 135 6.19 -14.11 8.22
CA LEU A 135 5.95 -13.61 6.87
C LEU A 135 7.20 -13.80 6.01
N THR A 136 7.00 -14.09 4.73
CA THR A 136 8.07 -14.22 3.74
C THR A 136 7.80 -13.21 2.63
N LEU A 137 8.80 -12.39 2.28
CA LEU A 137 8.71 -11.43 1.18
C LEU A 137 8.34 -12.14 -0.12
N LYS A 138 7.37 -11.59 -0.83
CA LYS A 138 6.95 -12.04 -2.16
C LYS A 138 7.22 -10.95 -3.16
N LYS A 139 7.82 -11.33 -4.30
CA LYS A 139 7.97 -10.40 -5.43
C LYS A 139 6.60 -9.99 -5.94
N ILE A 140 6.49 -8.71 -6.25
CA ILE A 140 5.30 -8.19 -6.91
C ILE A 140 5.45 -8.48 -8.40
N GLU A 141 4.51 -9.25 -8.95
CA GLU A 141 4.50 -9.55 -10.38
C GLU A 141 4.37 -8.24 -11.19
N GLN A 142 5.09 -8.16 -12.31
CA GLN A 142 4.94 -7.08 -13.28
C GLN A 142 4.05 -7.64 -14.39
N ASP A 143 2.87 -7.02 -14.56
CA ASP A 143 1.95 -7.32 -15.67
C ASP A 143 2.53 -6.80 -17.00
#